data_AF-A0A953X915-F1
#
_entry.id   AF-A0A953X915-F1
#
_cell.length_a   1.000
_cell.length_b   1.000
_cell.length_c   1.000
_cell.angle_alpha   90.00
_cell.angle_beta   90.00
_cell.angle_gamma   90.00
#
_symmetry.space_group_name_H-M   'P 1'
#
loop_
_entity.id
_entity.type
_entity.pdbx_description
1 polymer ?
#
loop_
_entity_poly.entity_id
_entity_poly.type
_entity_poly.pdbx_seq_one_letter_code
_entity_poly.pdbx_strand_id
1 'polypeptide(L)'
;LPCIGDGRQSGTSASPSILNASPESAAGGGLALLQTGDRVRIDLGAGRADALVAADDWAARKAAWTPPELTDQTPWQHLYRRMVGPLASGGCLEFATQFHNIVATHGNPRDSH
;
A
#
# COMPACT_ATOMS: atom_id res chain seq x y z
N LEU A 1 6.59 11.00 19.71
CA LEU A 1 6.95 11.64 18.42
C LEU A 1 5.87 11.26 17.40
N PRO A 2 5.50 12.15 16.46
CA PRO A 2 4.57 11.78 15.39
C PRO A 2 5.19 10.67 14.52
N CYS A 3 4.37 9.68 14.14
CA CYS A 3 4.79 8.53 13.32
C CYS A 3 3.88 8.43 12.09
N ILE A 4 4.47 8.17 10.93
CA ILE A 4 3.73 7.88 9.68
C ILE A 4 4.38 6.69 8.96
N GLY A 5 3.57 5.82 8.38
CA GLY A 5 4.06 4.70 7.57
C GLY A 5 2.98 4.08 6.68
N ASP A 6 3.42 3.32 5.69
CA ASP A 6 2.58 2.46 4.84
C ASP A 6 2.17 1.14 5.52
N GLY A 7 2.88 0.77 6.59
CA GLY A 7 2.58 -0.37 7.42
C GLY A 7 1.38 -0.20 8.37
N ARG A 8 1.25 -1.16 9.29
CA ARG A 8 0.20 -1.23 10.31
C ARG A 8 0.78 -1.13 11.71
N GLN A 9 -0.08 -0.96 12.71
CA GLN A 9 0.27 -1.13 14.12
C GLN A 9 -0.71 -2.08 14.81
N SER A 10 -0.30 -2.63 15.96
CA SER A 10 -1.22 -3.41 16.81
C SER A 10 -2.43 -2.58 17.21
N GLY A 11 -3.62 -3.18 17.21
CA GLY A 11 -4.84 -2.52 17.71
C GLY A 11 -4.77 -2.12 19.18
N THR A 12 -3.84 -2.69 19.96
CA THR A 12 -3.58 -2.32 21.35
C THR A 12 -2.54 -1.20 21.53
N SER A 13 -1.98 -0.69 20.43
CA SER A 13 -1.01 0.40 20.46
C SER A 13 -1.67 1.69 20.93
N ALA A 14 -1.06 2.36 21.91
CA ALA A 14 -1.45 3.70 22.35
C ALA A 14 -0.77 4.82 21.53
N SER A 15 0.04 4.47 20.51
CA SER A 15 0.74 5.46 19.70
C SER A 15 -0.21 6.14 18.70
N PRO A 16 -0.27 7.48 18.66
CA PRO A 16 -1.06 8.23 17.68
C PRO A 16 -0.36 8.28 16.31
N SER A 17 -0.21 7.12 15.68
CA SER A 17 0.47 6.95 14.40
C SER A 17 -0.50 7.11 13.21
N ILE A 18 -0.01 7.66 12.09
CA ILE A 18 -0.68 7.61 10.79
C ILE A 18 -0.19 6.35 10.07
N LEU A 19 -1.12 5.53 9.57
CA LEU A 19 -0.84 4.17 9.10
C LEU A 19 -1.51 3.92 7.76
N ASN A 20 -1.20 2.76 7.16
CA ASN A 20 -1.85 2.27 5.95
C ASN A 20 -1.70 3.22 4.76
N ALA A 21 -0.68 4.11 4.79
CA ALA A 21 -0.44 5.06 3.73
C ALA A 21 -0.28 4.31 2.39
N SER A 22 -1.10 4.69 1.41
CA SER A 22 -1.20 4.02 0.12
C SER A 22 -1.16 5.07 -1.01
N PRO A 23 -0.47 4.82 -2.14
CA PRO A 23 0.36 3.65 -2.44
C PRO A 23 1.56 3.50 -1.49
N GLU A 24 1.95 2.26 -1.21
CA GLU A 24 3.07 1.95 -0.32
C GLU A 24 4.43 2.29 -0.97
N SER A 25 5.48 2.36 -0.14
CA SER A 25 6.82 2.68 -0.59
C SER A 25 7.38 1.67 -1.61
N ALA A 26 7.13 0.38 -1.40
CA ALA A 26 7.57 -0.69 -2.31
C ALA A 26 6.94 -0.57 -3.72
N ALA A 27 5.76 0.06 -3.81
CA ALA A 27 5.06 0.34 -5.07
C ALA A 27 5.38 1.72 -5.66
N GLY A 28 6.34 2.46 -5.09
CA GLY A 28 6.73 3.79 -5.57
C GLY A 28 5.80 4.91 -5.14
N GLY A 29 5.03 4.71 -4.06
CA GLY A 29 4.23 5.76 -3.44
C GLY A 29 5.09 6.90 -2.87
N GLY A 30 4.45 8.00 -2.47
CA GLY A 30 5.15 9.22 -2.03
C GLY A 30 6.15 8.99 -0.88
N LEU A 31 5.86 8.06 0.04
CA LEU A 31 6.76 7.69 1.13
C LEU A 31 8.10 7.11 0.64
N ALA A 32 8.15 6.50 -0.56
CA ALA A 32 9.38 5.95 -1.15
C ALA A 32 10.42 7.02 -1.50
N LEU A 33 9.96 8.27 -1.68
CA LEU A 33 10.80 9.37 -2.16
C LEU A 33 11.13 10.38 -1.05
N LEU A 34 10.55 10.20 0.15
CA LEU A 34 10.90 11.03 1.29
C LEU A 34 12.31 10.76 1.75
N GLN A 35 12.98 11.80 2.20
CA GLN A 35 14.34 11.77 2.71
C GLN A 35 14.40 12.38 4.10
N THR A 36 15.33 11.90 4.93
CA THR A 36 15.57 12.48 6.25
C THR A 36 15.88 13.96 6.13
N GLY A 37 15.13 14.78 6.89
CA GLY A 37 15.24 16.24 6.85
C GLY A 37 14.13 16.93 6.06
N ASP A 38 13.38 16.20 5.23
CA ASP A 38 12.19 16.76 4.57
C ASP A 38 11.16 17.20 5.61
N ARG A 39 10.53 18.35 5.36
CA ARG A 39 9.47 18.86 6.22
C ARG A 39 8.13 18.28 5.78
N VAL A 40 7.38 17.73 6.73
CA VAL A 40 6.01 17.24 6.51
C VAL A 40 5.03 18.07 7.32
N ARG A 41 3.99 18.59 6.66
CA ARG A 41 2.87 19.29 7.28
C ARG A 41 1.70 18.33 7.43
N ILE A 42 1.26 18.14 8.67
CA ILE A 42 0.06 17.37 9.01
C ILE A 42 -1.04 18.34 9.44
N ASP A 43 -2.16 18.31 8.72
CA ASP A 43 -3.36 19.08 9.04
C ASP A 43 -4.53 18.10 9.25
N LEU A 44 -4.90 17.90 10.52
CA LEU A 44 -5.99 17.00 10.88
C LEU A 44 -7.37 17.59 10.58
N GLY A 45 -7.51 18.92 10.55
CA GLY A 45 -8.77 19.59 10.23
C GLY A 45 -9.10 19.46 8.75
N ALA A 46 -8.07 19.55 7.89
CA ALA A 46 -8.19 19.34 6.45
C ALA A 46 -8.04 17.87 6.03
N GLY A 47 -7.62 16.98 6.93
CA GLY A 47 -7.32 15.58 6.61
C GLY A 47 -6.17 15.41 5.62
N ARG A 48 -5.12 16.25 5.75
CA ARG A 48 -3.97 16.29 4.83
C ARG A 48 -2.64 15.97 5.49
N ALA A 49 -1.78 15.32 4.72
CA ALA A 49 -0.37 15.11 5.02
C ALA A 49 0.45 15.48 3.79
N ASP A 50 1.06 16.66 3.81
CA ASP A 50 1.83 17.20 2.67
C ASP A 50 3.31 17.24 3.02
N ALA A 51 4.15 16.62 2.19
CA ALA A 51 5.59 16.82 2.27
C ALA A 51 5.98 18.08 1.48
N LEU A 52 6.60 19.03 2.17
CA LEU A 52 6.97 20.36 1.68
C LEU A 52 8.31 20.31 0.93
N VAL A 53 8.36 19.47 -0.10
CA VAL A 53 9.51 19.28 -1.00
C VAL A 53 9.21 19.97 -2.33
N ALA A 54 10.22 20.61 -2.93
CA ALA A 54 10.05 21.32 -4.18
C ALA A 54 9.65 20.37 -5.32
N ALA A 55 8.90 20.88 -6.31
CA ALA A 55 8.43 20.06 -7.42
C ALA A 55 9.58 19.43 -8.23
N ASP A 56 10.68 20.18 -8.41
CA ASP A 56 11.87 19.69 -9.14
C ASP A 56 12.56 18.56 -8.38
N ASP A 57 12.63 18.64 -7.04
CA ASP A 57 13.15 17.57 -6.21
C ASP A 57 12.26 16.32 -6.28
N TRP A 58 10.94 16.48 -6.23
CA TRP A 58 10.01 15.37 -6.43
C TRP A 58 10.23 14.69 -7.79
N ALA A 59 10.36 15.47 -8.85
CA ALA A 59 10.58 14.96 -10.20
C ALA A 59 11.93 14.22 -10.29
N ALA A 60 13.00 14.80 -9.76
CA ALA A 60 14.33 14.19 -9.74
C ALA A 60 14.34 12.87 -8.94
N ARG A 61 13.74 12.86 -7.75
CA ARG A 61 13.66 11.67 -6.90
C ARG A 61 12.81 10.58 -7.54
N LYS A 62 11.68 10.93 -8.16
CA LYS A 62 10.83 9.99 -8.89
C LYS A 62 11.55 9.39 -10.10
N ALA A 63 12.32 10.20 -10.83
CA ALA A 63 13.13 9.72 -11.96
C ALA A 63 14.28 8.80 -11.52
N ALA A 64 14.85 9.05 -10.33
CA ALA A 64 15.91 8.22 -9.75
C ALA A 64 15.40 6.99 -8.99
N TRP A 65 14.10 6.86 -8.77
CA TRP A 65 13.54 5.77 -7.97
C TRP A 65 13.58 4.45 -8.73
N THR A 66 14.09 3.43 -8.06
CA THR A 66 14.06 2.04 -8.52
C THR A 66 13.30 1.21 -7.50
N PRO A 67 12.39 0.32 -7.93
CA PRO A 67 11.69 -0.57 -7.01
C PRO A 67 12.69 -1.44 -6.23
N PRO A 68 12.44 -1.72 -4.95
CA PRO A 68 13.29 -2.60 -4.18
C PRO A 68 13.26 -4.02 -4.77
N GLU A 69 14.40 -4.70 -4.75
CA GLU A 69 14.46 -6.12 -5.10
C GLU A 69 13.87 -6.95 -3.96
N LEU A 70 12.81 -7.70 -4.24
CA LEU A 70 12.10 -8.52 -3.26
C LEU A 70 12.22 -10.00 -3.62
N THR A 71 12.92 -10.77 -2.79
CA THR A 71 13.03 -12.23 -2.97
C THR A 71 11.81 -12.94 -2.40
N ASP A 72 11.11 -13.72 -3.22
CA ASP A 72 10.02 -14.58 -2.78
C ASP A 72 10.59 -15.80 -2.05
N GLN A 73 10.32 -15.94 -0.75
CA GLN A 73 10.84 -17.06 0.05
C GLN A 73 9.90 -18.27 0.03
N THR A 74 8.64 -18.09 -0.36
CA THR A 74 7.64 -19.16 -0.43
C THR A 74 6.71 -18.98 -1.63
N PRO A 75 6.05 -20.05 -2.12
CA PRO A 75 5.04 -19.94 -3.18
C PRO A 75 3.90 -18.96 -2.82
N TRP A 76 3.51 -18.89 -1.55
CA TRP A 76 2.49 -17.94 -1.11
C TRP A 76 2.96 -16.49 -1.20
N GLN A 77 4.21 -16.19 -0.82
CA GLN A 77 4.76 -14.84 -0.98
C GLN A 77 4.79 -14.42 -2.46
N HIS A 78 5.18 -15.35 -3.34
CA HIS A 78 5.18 -15.14 -4.79
C HIS A 78 3.81 -14.75 -5.33
N LEU A 79 2.76 -15.48 -4.91
CA LEU A 79 1.38 -15.18 -5.29
C LEU A 79 0.91 -13.86 -4.68
N TYR A 80 1.10 -13.67 -3.38
CA TYR A 80 0.61 -12.49 -2.65
C TYR A 80 1.15 -11.19 -3.23
N ARG A 81 2.47 -11.08 -3.45
CA ARG A 81 3.11 -9.87 -3.98
C ARG A 81 2.65 -9.48 -5.38
N ARG A 82 2.11 -10.43 -6.15
CA ARG A 82 1.62 -10.18 -7.52
C ARG A 82 0.14 -9.80 -7.57
N MET A 83 -0.62 -10.22 -6.56
CA MET A 83 -2.07 -10.21 -6.64
C MET A 83 -2.74 -9.30 -5.60
N VAL A 84 -2.04 -8.91 -4.53
CA VAL A 84 -2.63 -8.11 -3.46
C VAL A 84 -2.80 -6.63 -3.86
N GLY A 85 -3.91 -6.05 -3.44
CA GLY A 85 -4.18 -4.62 -3.51
C GLY A 85 -3.63 -3.82 -2.32
N PRO A 86 -3.57 -2.49 -2.43
CA PRO A 86 -3.17 -1.63 -1.32
C PRO A 86 -4.15 -1.71 -0.14
N LEU A 87 -3.72 -1.26 1.05
CA LEU A 87 -4.61 -1.19 2.22
C LEU A 87 -5.78 -0.21 2.01
N ALA A 88 -5.62 0.78 1.14
CA ALA A 88 -6.72 1.67 0.73
C ALA A 88 -7.90 0.93 0.04
N SER A 89 -7.65 -0.21 -0.62
CA SER A 89 -8.69 -1.09 -1.18
C SER A 89 -9.01 -2.30 -0.30
N GLY A 90 -8.39 -2.40 0.88
CA GLY A 90 -8.65 -3.47 1.86
C GLY A 90 -7.63 -4.62 1.86
N GLY A 91 -6.57 -4.56 1.03
CA GLY A 91 -5.53 -5.59 1.03
C GLY A 91 -5.99 -6.97 0.53
N CYS A 92 -7.03 -7.01 -0.31
CA CYS A 92 -7.52 -8.24 -0.92
C CYS A 92 -6.62 -8.68 -2.08
N LEU A 93 -6.76 -9.94 -2.51
CA LEU A 93 -6.29 -10.33 -3.83
C LEU A 93 -7.22 -9.66 -4.87
N GLU A 94 -6.72 -8.69 -5.63
CA GLU A 94 -7.57 -7.79 -6.45
C GLU A 94 -8.45 -8.56 -7.43
N PHE A 95 -7.92 -9.60 -8.09
CA PHE A 95 -8.70 -10.45 -8.98
C PHE A 95 -9.86 -11.16 -8.26
N ALA A 96 -9.68 -11.53 -6.99
CA ALA A 96 -10.69 -12.26 -6.22
C ALA A 96 -11.91 -11.38 -5.91
N THR A 97 -11.74 -10.05 -5.90
CA THR A 97 -12.85 -9.11 -5.69
C THR A 97 -13.87 -9.09 -6.82
N GLN A 98 -13.59 -9.76 -7.95
CA GLN A 98 -14.53 -9.89 -9.07
C GLN A 98 -15.49 -11.07 -8.89
N PHE A 99 -15.19 -11.99 -7.95
CA PHE A 99 -15.87 -13.27 -7.80
C PHE A 99 -16.97 -13.17 -6.73
N HIS A 100 -18.18 -12.82 -7.17
CA HIS A 100 -19.36 -12.71 -6.32
C HIS A 100 -20.49 -13.63 -6.77
N ASN A 101 -21.25 -14.15 -5.80
CA ASN A 101 -22.46 -14.94 -6.02
C ASN A 101 -22.26 -16.09 -7.03
N ILE A 102 -21.15 -16.83 -6.89
CA ILE A 102 -20.59 -17.71 -7.92
C ILE A 102 -21.59 -18.73 -8.47
N VAL A 103 -22.37 -19.37 -7.61
CA VAL A 103 -23.35 -20.37 -8.06
C VAL A 103 -24.45 -19.74 -8.91
N ALA A 104 -24.90 -18.53 -8.57
CA ALA A 104 -25.94 -17.85 -9.34
C ALA A 104 -25.40 -17.23 -10.64
N THR A 105 -24.14 -16.80 -10.67
CA THR A 105 -23.52 -16.11 -11.82
C THR A 105 -22.82 -17.06 -12.79
N HIS A 106 -22.22 -18.14 -12.29
CA HIS A 106 -21.43 -19.09 -13.08
C HIS A 106 -22.03 -20.51 -13.09
N GLY A 107 -23.13 -20.74 -12.37
CA GLY A 107 -23.77 -22.05 -12.25
C GLY A 107 -23.07 -22.97 -11.27
N ASN A 108 -23.63 -24.17 -11.09
CA ASN A 108 -22.96 -25.22 -10.33
C ASN A 108 -21.66 -25.65 -11.02
N PRO A 109 -20.63 -26.03 -10.25
CA PRO A 109 -19.46 -26.67 -10.84
C PRO A 109 -19.87 -27.94 -11.59
N ARG A 110 -19.06 -28.33 -12.58
CA ARG A 110 -19.25 -29.59 -13.31
C ARG A 110 -19.33 -30.77 -12.34
N ASP A 111 -20.18 -31.74 -12.66
CA ASP A 111 -20.12 -33.04 -11.99
C ASP A 111 -18.76 -33.68 -12.25
N SER A 112 -18.22 -34.37 -11.26
CA SER A 112 -16.95 -35.07 -11.35
C SER A 112 -17.09 -36.51 -11.84
N HIS A 113 -18.32 -37.08 -11.87
CA HIS A 113 -18.61 -38.45 -12.28
C HIS A 113 -19.91 -38.57 -13.08
#